data_AF-A0A528TI63-F1
#
_entry.id   AF-A0A528TI63-F1
#
_cell.length_a   1.000
_cell.length_b   1.000
_cell.length_c   1.000
_cell.angle_alpha   90.00
_cell.angle_beta   90.00
_cell.angle_gamma   90.00
#
_symmetry.space_group_name_H-M   'P 1'
#
loop_
_entity.id
_entity.type
_entity.pdbx_description
1 polymer ?
#
loop_
_entity_poly.entity_id
_entity_poly.type
_entity_poly.pdbx_seq_one_letter_code
_entity_poly.pdbx_strand_id
1 'polypeptide(L)'
;AVVGLAWHHIVAVRSRTMFDILGLGLSVALAGLITLLVIPSQVVTGFVQQSTLPSLLFRFLSTFIIAVLLDRQQRRRDLAMSNMIFRAMVRELPDSLNVKDAEGRFIAANPATAELV
;
A
#
# COMPACT_ATOMS: atom_id res chain seq x y z
N ALA A 1 -17.83 6.35 -0.08
CA ALA A 1 -16.82 7.36 0.31
C ALA A 1 -16.68 7.48 1.83
N VAL A 2 -17.77 7.68 2.59
CA VAL A 2 -17.75 7.89 4.05
C VAL A 2 -16.96 6.83 4.83
N VAL A 3 -17.21 5.54 4.58
CA VAL A 3 -16.50 4.43 5.26
C VAL A 3 -14.99 4.48 5.04
N GLY A 4 -14.56 4.79 3.82
CA GLY A 4 -13.14 4.90 3.49
C GLY A 4 -12.46 6.09 4.18
N LEU A 5 -13.14 7.24 4.25
CA LEU A 5 -12.64 8.42 4.95
C LEU A 5 -12.55 8.19 6.47
N ALA A 6 -13.58 7.60 7.06
CA ALA A 6 -13.57 7.22 8.47
C ALA A 6 -12.43 6.23 8.77
N TRP A 7 -12.24 5.22 7.92
CA TRP A 7 -11.14 4.26 8.07
C TRP A 7 -9.76 4.92 7.95
N HIS A 8 -9.62 5.87 7.03
CA HIS A 8 -8.38 6.62 6.87
C HIS A 8 -7.99 7.35 8.17
N HIS A 9 -8.94 8.01 8.84
CA HIS A 9 -8.66 8.69 10.12
C HIS A 9 -8.24 7.73 11.24
N ILE A 10 -8.82 6.53 11.29
CA ILE A 10 -8.48 5.52 12.32
C ILE A 10 -7.07 4.96 12.09
N VAL A 11 -6.71 4.71 10.83
CA VAL A 11 -5.44 4.03 10.49
C VAL A 11 -4.30 5.02 10.24
N ALA A 12 -4.57 6.31 10.03
CA ALA A 12 -3.55 7.33 9.78
C ALA A 12 -2.50 7.47 10.90
N VAL A 13 -2.85 7.07 12.13
CA VAL A 13 -1.98 7.23 13.30
C VAL A 13 -1.00 6.05 13.49
N ARG A 14 -1.18 4.93 12.79
CA ARG A 14 -0.37 3.70 12.97
C ARG A 14 0.25 3.20 11.66
N SER A 15 1.31 2.40 11.78
CA SER A 15 1.85 1.64 10.64
C SER A 15 0.76 0.72 10.06
N ARG A 16 0.52 0.85 8.75
CA ARG A 16 -0.49 0.05 8.03
C ARG A 16 -0.10 -1.41 8.03
N THR A 17 -0.95 -2.24 8.61
CA THR A 17 -0.82 -3.70 8.65
C THR A 17 -1.72 -4.36 7.63
N MET A 18 -1.44 -5.61 7.26
CA MET A 18 -2.29 -6.39 6.33
C MET A 18 -3.74 -6.50 6.85
N PHE A 19 -3.92 -6.55 8.16
CA PHE A 19 -5.23 -6.57 8.81
C PHE A 19 -6.03 -5.28 8.57
N ASP A 20 -5.38 -4.14 8.43
CA ASP A 20 -6.08 -2.87 8.17
C ASP A 20 -6.67 -2.83 6.76
N ILE A 21 -5.99 -3.47 5.81
CA ILE A 21 -6.48 -3.60 4.41
C ILE A 21 -7.67 -4.56 4.36
N LEU A 22 -7.61 -5.67 5.08
CA LEU A 22 -8.73 -6.61 5.20
C LEU A 22 -9.94 -5.96 5.87
N GLY A 23 -9.72 -5.22 6.96
CA GLY A 23 -10.78 -4.48 7.67
C GLY A 23 -11.45 -3.41 6.81
N LEU A 24 -10.67 -2.67 6.02
CA LEU A 24 -11.21 -1.74 5.02
C LEU A 24 -12.09 -2.46 3.99
N GLY A 25 -11.61 -3.56 3.41
CA GLY A 25 -12.39 -4.35 2.44
C GLY A 25 -13.71 -4.85 3.03
N LEU A 26 -13.66 -5.40 4.24
CA LEU A 26 -14.83 -5.94 4.92
C LEU A 26 -15.84 -4.85 5.28
N SER A 27 -15.39 -3.72 5.85
CA SER A 27 -16.27 -2.60 6.20
C SER A 27 -16.95 -1.99 4.97
N VAL A 28 -16.22 -1.84 3.86
CA VAL A 28 -16.78 -1.34 2.59
C VAL A 28 -17.80 -2.32 2.01
N ALA A 29 -17.56 -3.63 2.12
CA ALA A 29 -18.51 -4.65 1.68
C ALA A 29 -19.78 -4.65 2.55
N LEU A 30 -19.64 -4.67 3.88
CA LEU A 30 -20.77 -4.64 4.82
C LEU A 30 -21.60 -3.36 4.69
N ALA A 31 -20.97 -2.21 4.45
CA ALA A 31 -21.70 -0.97 4.19
C ALA A 31 -22.58 -1.05 2.92
N GLY A 32 -22.26 -1.95 1.98
CA GLY A 32 -23.11 -2.26 0.84
C GLY A 32 -24.38 -3.02 1.20
N LEU A 33 -24.47 -3.64 2.37
CA LEU A 33 -25.71 -4.30 2.82
C LEU A 33 -26.79 -3.31 3.22
N ILE A 34 -26.44 -2.04 3.48
CA ILE A 34 -27.39 -0.98 3.83
C ILE A 34 -28.47 -0.81 2.74
N THR A 35 -28.14 -1.07 1.47
CA THR A 35 -29.15 -1.01 0.39
C THR A 35 -30.25 -2.05 0.53
N LEU A 36 -30.04 -3.18 1.22
CA LEU A 36 -31.10 -4.17 1.45
C LEU A 36 -32.20 -3.65 2.39
N LEU A 37 -31.91 -2.70 3.28
CA LEU A 37 -32.92 -2.09 4.18
C LEU A 37 -33.94 -1.22 3.42
N VAL A 38 -33.60 -0.77 2.22
CA VAL A 38 -34.46 0.08 1.38
C VAL A 38 -35.37 -0.78 0.49
N ILE A 39 -35.07 -2.06 0.30
CA ILE A 39 -35.75 -2.95 -0.65
C ILE A 39 -36.98 -3.62 0.02
N PRO A 40 -38.14 -3.71 -0.67
CA PRO A 40 -39.32 -4.40 -0.17
C PRO A 40 -39.09 -5.90 0.07
N SER A 41 -39.54 -6.42 1.21
CA SER A 41 -39.27 -7.80 1.68
C SER A 41 -39.68 -8.92 0.72
N GLN A 42 -40.63 -8.64 -0.18
CA GLN A 42 -41.17 -9.58 -1.17
C GLN A 42 -40.14 -9.99 -2.26
N VAL A 43 -39.17 -9.11 -2.55
CA VAL A 43 -38.17 -9.33 -3.62
C VAL A 43 -36.75 -9.54 -3.08
N VAL A 44 -36.53 -9.40 -1.77
CA VAL A 44 -35.20 -9.50 -1.14
C VAL A 44 -34.57 -10.87 -1.36
N THR A 45 -35.33 -11.96 -1.20
CA THR A 45 -34.77 -13.33 -1.28
C THR A 45 -34.19 -13.66 -2.65
N GLY A 46 -34.86 -13.25 -3.73
CA GLY A 46 -34.36 -13.43 -5.10
C GLY A 46 -33.14 -12.54 -5.41
N PHE A 47 -33.18 -11.28 -4.98
CA PHE A 47 -32.08 -10.33 -5.20
C PHE A 47 -30.82 -10.64 -4.39
N VAL A 48 -30.96 -11.25 -3.21
CA VAL A 48 -29.81 -11.61 -2.36
C VAL A 48 -28.92 -12.63 -3.06
N GLN A 49 -29.50 -13.70 -3.60
CA GLN A 49 -28.74 -14.76 -4.26
C GLN A 49 -28.21 -14.32 -5.63
N GLN A 50 -29.02 -13.60 -6.41
CA GLN A 50 -28.68 -13.32 -7.81
C GLN A 50 -27.79 -12.09 -8.00
N SER A 51 -27.87 -11.09 -7.11
CA SER A 51 -27.19 -9.80 -7.29
C SER A 51 -26.36 -9.37 -6.08
N THR A 52 -26.85 -9.58 -4.86
CA THR A 52 -26.20 -9.05 -3.65
C THR A 52 -24.93 -9.83 -3.31
N LEU A 53 -24.97 -11.17 -3.30
CA LEU A 53 -23.77 -11.97 -3.00
C LEU A 53 -22.62 -11.75 -4.00
N PRO A 54 -22.84 -11.81 -5.33
CA PRO A 54 -21.79 -11.54 -6.30
C PRO A 54 -21.23 -10.11 -6.14
N SER A 55 -22.11 -9.11 -5.99
CA SER A 55 -21.67 -7.71 -5.87
C SER A 55 -20.87 -7.43 -4.59
N LEU A 56 -21.20 -8.07 -3.47
CA LEU A 56 -20.40 -7.99 -2.23
C LEU A 56 -18.99 -8.55 -2.44
N LEU A 57 -18.88 -9.72 -3.08
CA LEU A 57 -17.59 -10.32 -3.39
C LEU A 57 -16.77 -9.43 -4.31
N PHE A 58 -17.36 -8.95 -5.41
CA PHE A 58 -16.68 -8.03 -6.32
C PHE A 58 -16.22 -6.76 -5.60
N ARG A 59 -17.06 -6.19 -4.74
CA ARG A 59 -16.73 -4.98 -3.99
C ARG A 59 -15.63 -5.21 -2.97
N PHE A 60 -15.65 -6.33 -2.27
CA PHE A 60 -14.59 -6.75 -1.36
C PHE A 60 -13.27 -6.96 -2.13
N LEU A 61 -13.27 -7.80 -3.16
CA LEU A 61 -12.11 -8.13 -3.98
C LEU A 61 -11.51 -6.88 -4.64
N SER A 62 -12.33 -6.01 -5.23
CA SER A 62 -11.86 -4.79 -5.87
C SER A 62 -11.16 -3.88 -4.87
N THR A 63 -11.81 -3.63 -3.73
CA THR A 63 -11.26 -2.78 -2.67
C THR A 63 -9.96 -3.37 -2.11
N PHE A 64 -9.94 -4.68 -1.89
CA PHE A 64 -8.78 -5.40 -1.38
C PHE A 64 -7.60 -5.33 -2.36
N ILE A 65 -7.83 -5.64 -3.64
CA ILE A 65 -6.78 -5.62 -4.67
C ILE A 65 -6.20 -4.21 -4.82
N ILE A 66 -7.06 -3.18 -4.90
CA ILE A 66 -6.63 -1.79 -5.02
C ILE A 66 -5.80 -1.38 -3.79
N ALA A 67 -6.28 -1.70 -2.59
CA ALA A 67 -5.57 -1.36 -1.35
C ALA A 67 -4.20 -2.05 -1.24
N VAL A 68 -4.10 -3.34 -1.58
CA VAL A 68 -2.82 -4.07 -1.61
C VAL A 68 -1.89 -3.49 -2.66
N LEU A 69 -2.39 -3.18 -3.85
CA LEU A 69 -1.59 -2.61 -4.93
C LEU A 69 -1.03 -1.24 -4.54
N LEU A 70 -1.88 -0.37 -3.98
CA LEU A 70 -1.47 0.94 -3.50
C LEU A 70 -0.44 0.85 -2.36
N ASP A 71 -0.62 -0.06 -1.39
CA ASP A 71 0.36 -0.26 -0.32
C ASP A 71 1.72 -0.71 -0.88
N ARG A 72 1.73 -1.65 -1.82
CA ARG A 72 2.96 -2.09 -2.49
C ARG A 72 3.63 -0.98 -3.30
N GLN A 73 2.85 -0.17 -4.02
CA GLN A 73 3.36 0.96 -4.78
C GLN A 73 3.96 2.02 -3.85
N GLN A 74 3.32 2.31 -2.72
CA GLN A 74 3.83 3.26 -1.74
C GLN A 74 5.16 2.80 -1.17
N ARG A 75 5.26 1.56 -0.67
CA ARG A 75 6.52 1.00 -0.15
C ARG A 75 7.64 1.02 -1.19
N ARG A 76 7.33 0.71 -2.45
CA ARG A 76 8.30 0.79 -3.56
C ARG A 76 8.78 2.21 -3.80
N ARG A 77 7.87 3.20 -3.77
CA ARG A 77 8.23 4.62 -3.92
C ARG A 77 9.09 5.11 -2.77
N ASP A 78 8.75 4.76 -1.54
CA ASP A 78 9.51 5.16 -0.35
C ASP A 78 10.95 4.60 -0.39
N LEU A 79 11.10 3.33 -0.77
CA LEU A 79 12.40 2.70 -0.98
C LEU A 79 13.18 3.34 -2.12
N ALA A 80 12.55 3.59 -3.26
CA ALA A 80 13.20 4.22 -4.41
C ALA A 80 13.67 5.64 -4.08
N MET A 81 12.84 6.41 -3.37
CA MET A 81 13.17 7.77 -2.94
C MET A 81 14.35 7.76 -1.95
N SER A 82 14.31 6.91 -0.93
CA SER A 82 15.41 6.77 0.03
C SER A 82 16.72 6.37 -0.66
N ASN A 83 16.66 5.43 -1.61
CA ASN A 83 17.82 4.99 -2.38
C ASN A 83 18.38 6.12 -3.28
N MET A 84 17.50 6.88 -3.95
CA MET A 84 17.93 8.05 -4.74
C MET A 84 18.62 9.10 -3.87
N ILE A 85 18.04 9.45 -2.72
CA ILE A 85 18.62 10.43 -1.79
C ILE A 85 19.98 9.93 -1.29
N PHE A 86 20.06 8.66 -0.86
CA PHE A 86 21.32 8.06 -0.43
C PHE A 86 22.40 8.11 -1.52
N ARG A 87 22.06 7.74 -2.75
CA ARG A 87 22.99 7.80 -3.89
C ARG A 87 23.44 9.22 -4.20
N ALA A 88 22.52 10.19 -4.14
CA ALA A 88 22.86 11.59 -4.33
C ALA A 88 23.83 12.07 -3.25
N MET A 89 23.54 11.82 -1.97
CA MET A 89 24.42 12.20 -0.86
C MET A 89 25.81 11.56 -0.98
N VAL A 90 25.89 10.26 -1.30
CA VAL A 90 27.18 9.57 -1.49
C VAL A 90 27.97 10.17 -2.65
N ARG A 91 27.29 10.52 -3.75
CA ARG A 91 27.94 11.07 -4.95
C ARG A 91 28.47 12.49 -4.73
N GLU A 92 27.70 13.33 -4.03
CA GLU A 92 28.06 14.73 -3.74
C GLU A 92 29.00 14.86 -2.53
N LEU A 93 29.28 13.78 -1.79
CA LEU A 93 30.20 13.81 -0.68
C LEU A 93 31.63 14.13 -1.18
N PRO A 94 32.29 15.18 -0.68
CA PRO A 94 33.63 15.56 -1.11
C PRO A 94 34.73 14.62 -0.57
N ASP A 95 34.48 13.93 0.55
CA ASP A 95 35.41 12.96 1.11
C ASP A 95 35.32 11.63 0.34
N SER A 96 36.47 11.02 0.03
CA SER A 96 36.52 9.69 -0.60
C SER A 96 35.84 8.64 0.28
N LEU A 97 34.67 8.17 -0.15
CA LEU A 97 33.89 7.14 0.50
C LEU A 97 33.99 5.84 -0.28
N ASN A 98 34.52 4.81 0.37
CA ASN A 98 34.71 3.51 -0.24
C ASN A 98 34.30 2.39 0.73
N VAL A 99 33.32 1.58 0.34
CA VAL A 99 32.80 0.46 1.13
C VAL A 99 33.22 -0.85 0.47
N LYS A 100 33.89 -1.73 1.21
CA LYS A 100 34.29 -3.07 0.76
C LYS A 100 33.47 -4.18 1.44
N ASP A 101 33.29 -5.31 0.76
CA ASP A 101 32.78 -6.54 1.38
C ASP A 101 33.85 -7.26 2.22
N ALA A 102 33.46 -8.32 2.92
CA ALA A 102 34.38 -9.12 3.75
C ALA A 102 35.51 -9.78 2.93
N GLU A 103 35.32 -9.94 1.61
CA GLU A 103 36.31 -10.44 0.66
C GLU A 103 37.14 -9.32 0.00
N GLY A 104 36.97 -8.06 0.44
CA GLY A 104 37.75 -6.91 -0.02
C GLY A 104 37.29 -6.27 -1.34
N ARG A 105 36.17 -6.68 -1.94
CA ARG A 105 35.62 -6.09 -3.18
C ARG A 105 34.82 -4.83 -2.88
N PHE A 106 34.87 -3.84 -3.76
CA PHE A 106 34.14 -2.58 -3.59
C PHE A 106 32.63 -2.76 -3.82
N ILE A 107 31.82 -2.48 -2.81
CA ILE A 107 30.35 -2.50 -2.85
C ILE A 107 29.80 -1.12 -3.25
N ALA A 108 30.43 -0.04 -2.81
CA ALA A 108 30.06 1.34 -3.16
C ALA A 108 31.28 2.26 -3.11
N ALA A 109 31.44 3.12 -4.11
CA ALA A 109 32.48 4.14 -4.15
C ALA A 109 31.90 5.45 -4.72
N ASN A 110 32.33 6.58 -4.19
CA ASN A 110 31.95 7.90 -4.71
C ASN A 110 33.00 8.48 -5.69
N PRO A 111 32.64 9.50 -6.49
CA PRO A 111 33.58 10.11 -7.46
C PRO A 111 34.87 10.64 -6.84
N ALA A 112 34.82 11.18 -5.61
CA ALA A 112 36.02 11.64 -4.90
C ALA A 112 37.05 10.51 -4.66
N THR A 113 36.62 9.25 -4.61
CA THR A 113 37.53 8.09 -4.55
C THR A 113 38.33 7.92 -5.86
N ALA A 114 37.76 8.33 -7.00
CA ALA A 114 38.42 8.23 -8.31
C ALA A 114 39.46 9.34 -8.54
N GLU A 115 39.35 10.48 -7.85
CA GLU A 115 40.31 11.59 -7.91
C GLU A 115 41.56 11.37 -7.05
N LEU A 116 41.56 10.35 -6.19
CA LEU A 116 42.70 9.99 -5.32
C LEU A 116 43.66 8.96 -5.97
N VAL A 117 43.45 8.59 -7.23
CA VAL A 117 44.33 7.71 -8.02
C VAL A 117 45.33 8.54 -8.81
#